data_AF-A0A357QX87-F1
#
_entry.id   AF-A0A357QX87-F1
#
_cell.length_a   1.000
_cell.length_b   1.000
_cell.length_c   1.000
_cell.angle_alpha   90.00
_cell.angle_beta   90.00
_cell.angle_gamma   90.00
#
_symmetry.space_group_name_H-M   'P 1'
#
loop_
_entity.id
_entity.type
_entity.pdbx_description
1 polymer ?
#
loop_
_entity_poly.entity_id
_entity_poly.type
_entity_poly.pdbx_seq_one_letter_code
_entity_poly.pdbx_strand_id
1 'polypeptide(L)'
;MEGMQIYLVTGAIGLVYFGAITLLKKFFRITYKIGLILPLASVLFFLAMLLFVAPQDTTGWAGLGYVIMLVLTSVITIVYIAAWMITNLVKKNKLFAN
;
A
#
# COMPACT_ATOMS: atom_id res chain seq x y z
N MET A 1 -16.01 17.83 0.27
CA MET A 1 -15.28 17.16 1.38
C MET A 1 -15.65 15.68 1.53
N GLU A 2 -16.70 15.17 0.85
CA GLU A 2 -17.22 13.80 1.05
C GLU A 2 -16.30 12.67 0.52
N GLY A 3 -15.50 12.91 -0.53
CA GLY A 3 -14.56 11.89 -1.03
C GLY A 3 -13.27 11.73 -0.23
N MET A 4 -12.92 12.70 0.62
CA MET A 4 -11.63 12.70 1.34
C MET A 4 -11.57 11.63 2.44
N GLN A 5 -12.73 11.28 3.02
CA GLN A 5 -12.83 10.29 4.08
C GLN A 5 -12.38 8.91 3.64
N ILE A 6 -12.69 8.51 2.40
CA ILE A 6 -12.29 7.21 1.85
C ILE A 6 -10.77 7.12 1.80
N TYR A 7 -10.09 8.15 1.30
CA TYR A 7 -8.63 8.18 1.25
C TYR A 7 -7.98 8.21 2.63
N LEU A 8 -8.59 8.87 3.61
CA LEU A 8 -8.11 8.87 5.00
C LEU A 8 -8.20 7.46 5.62
N VAL A 9 -9.34 6.78 5.43
CA VAL A 9 -9.52 5.40 5.91
C VAL A 9 -8.56 4.45 5.23
N THR A 10 -8.39 4.56 3.90
CA THR A 10 -7.42 3.76 3.15
C THR A 10 -5.98 4.04 3.57
N GLY A 11 -5.65 5.29 3.86
CA GLY A 11 -4.35 5.64 4.43
C GLY A 11 -4.13 5.03 5.81
N ALA A 12 -5.15 5.03 6.68
CA ALA A 12 -5.08 4.36 7.97
C ALA A 12 -4.83 2.84 7.83
N ILE A 13 -5.46 2.19 6.85
CA ILE A 13 -5.19 0.77 6.53
C ILE A 13 -3.71 0.58 6.14
N GLY A 14 -3.14 1.48 5.33
CA GLY A 14 -1.72 1.44 4.98
C GLY A 14 -0.79 1.58 6.19
N LEU A 15 -1.14 2.44 7.16
CA LEU A 15 -0.39 2.58 8.41
C LEU A 15 -0.49 1.34 9.30
N VAL A 16 -1.69 0.76 9.43
CA VAL A 16 -1.91 -0.49 10.18
C VAL A 16 -1.09 -1.62 9.57
N TYR A 17 -1.10 -1.74 8.24
CA TYR A 17 -0.29 -2.72 7.52
C TYR A 17 1.22 -2.51 7.78
N PHE A 18 1.71 -1.27 7.69
CA PHE A 18 3.10 -0.96 8.02
C PHE A 18 3.46 -1.30 9.48
N GLY A 19 2.54 -1.05 10.41
CA GLY A 19 2.67 -1.43 11.82
C GLY A 19 2.82 -2.95 11.99
N ALA A 20 1.96 -3.73 11.32
CA ALA A 20 2.03 -5.18 11.31
C ALA A 20 3.36 -5.69 10.75
N ILE A 21 3.84 -5.15 9.63
CA ILE A 21 5.16 -5.50 9.08
C ILE A 21 6.29 -5.11 10.04
N THR A 22 6.18 -3.98 10.73
CA THR A 22 7.18 -3.57 11.72
C THR A 22 7.24 -4.54 12.91
N LEU A 23 6.10 -5.04 13.37
CA LEU A 23 6.04 -6.09 14.39
C LEU A 23 6.61 -7.41 13.85
N LEU A 24 6.20 -7.85 12.67
CA LEU A 24 6.73 -9.05 12.02
C LEU A 24 8.25 -8.99 11.82
N LYS A 25 8.78 -7.82 11.46
CA LYS A 25 10.23 -7.58 11.41
C LYS A 25 10.90 -7.80 12.76
N LYS A 26 10.27 -7.36 13.86
CA LYS A 26 10.80 -7.53 15.22
C LYS A 26 10.82 -9.01 15.63
N PHE A 27 9.79 -9.77 15.31
CA PHE A 27 9.65 -11.18 15.74
C PHE A 27 10.29 -12.20 14.79
N PHE A 28 10.20 -11.98 13.47
CA PHE A 28 10.58 -12.96 12.44
C PHE A 28 11.77 -12.53 11.56
N ARG A 29 12.51 -11.46 11.96
CA ARG A 29 13.67 -10.90 11.21
C ARG A 29 13.36 -10.53 9.74
N ILE A 30 12.10 -10.29 9.40
CA ILE A 30 11.67 -9.92 8.06
C ILE A 30 12.16 -8.50 7.72
N THR A 31 12.56 -8.25 6.47
CA THR A 31 12.96 -6.91 6.02
C THR A 31 11.74 -6.10 5.55
N TYR A 32 11.79 -4.77 5.69
CA TYR A 32 10.73 -3.88 5.17
C TYR A 32 10.54 -4.02 3.64
N LYS A 33 11.55 -4.50 2.91
CA LYS A 33 11.46 -4.81 1.48
C LYS A 33 10.49 -5.95 1.21
N ILE A 34 10.50 -6.99 2.03
CA ILE A 34 9.56 -8.13 1.90
C ILE A 34 8.12 -7.66 2.15
N GLY A 35 7.92 -6.77 3.12
CA GLY A 35 6.60 -6.15 3.34
C GLY A 35 6.12 -5.23 2.21
N LEU A 36 7.00 -4.83 1.28
CA LEU A 36 6.57 -4.08 0.08
C LEU A 36 5.95 -5.00 -0.97
N ILE A 37 6.26 -6.30 -0.95
CA ILE A 37 5.85 -7.24 -2.00
C ILE A 37 4.33 -7.33 -2.09
N LEU A 38 3.65 -7.46 -0.95
CA LEU A 38 2.19 -7.62 -0.93
C LEU A 38 1.44 -6.40 -1.50
N PRO A 39 1.67 -5.16 -1.02
CA PRO A 39 0.97 -3.99 -1.58
C PRO A 39 1.32 -3.77 -3.06
N LEU A 40 2.59 -3.97 -3.45
CA LEU A 40 3.01 -3.84 -4.85
C LEU A 40 2.36 -4.91 -5.73
N ALA A 41 2.32 -6.16 -5.29
CA ALA A 41 1.67 -7.26 -5.99
C ALA A 41 0.17 -7.00 -6.16
N SER A 42 -0.50 -6.45 -5.14
CA SER A 42 -1.91 -6.05 -5.24
C SER A 42 -2.13 -4.98 -6.31
N VAL A 43 -1.29 -3.95 -6.37
CA VAL A 43 -1.36 -2.92 -7.42
C VAL A 43 -1.18 -3.54 -8.80
N LEU A 44 -0.15 -4.36 -8.99
CA LEU A 44 0.12 -5.04 -10.27
C LEU A 44 -1.01 -6.00 -10.65
N PHE A 45 -1.59 -6.70 -9.68
CA PHE A 45 -2.73 -7.59 -9.89
C PHE A 45 -3.94 -6.81 -10.40
N PHE A 46 -4.36 -5.74 -9.72
CA PHE A 46 -5.51 -4.95 -10.17
C PHE A 46 -5.25 -4.23 -11.49
N LEU A 47 -4.00 -3.84 -11.77
CA LEU A 47 -3.61 -3.31 -13.06
C LEU A 47 -3.76 -4.37 -14.16
N ALA A 48 -3.31 -5.60 -13.93
CA ALA A 48 -3.48 -6.69 -14.88
C ALA A 48 -4.96 -7.02 -15.10
N MET A 49 -5.78 -7.06 -14.03
CA MET A 49 -7.23 -7.27 -14.15
C MET A 49 -7.88 -6.15 -14.97
N LEU A 50 -7.48 -4.90 -14.75
CA LEU A 50 -7.98 -3.76 -15.52
C LEU A 50 -7.61 -3.84 -17.01
N LEU A 51 -6.40 -4.29 -17.34
CA LEU A 51 -5.92 -4.32 -18.73
C LEU A 51 -6.39 -5.55 -19.52
N PHE A 52 -6.51 -6.71 -18.87
CA PHE A 52 -6.76 -7.97 -19.56
C PHE A 52 -8.17 -8.54 -19.33
N VAL A 53 -8.79 -8.24 -18.19
CA VAL A 53 -10.11 -8.79 -17.82
C VAL A 53 -11.21 -7.76 -18.05
N ALA A 54 -11.02 -6.50 -17.65
CA ALA A 54 -12.04 -5.46 -17.81
C ALA A 54 -12.54 -5.26 -19.25
N PRO A 55 -11.70 -5.34 -20.30
CA PRO A 55 -12.18 -5.19 -21.68
C PRO A 55 -13.12 -6.30 -22.15
N GLN A 56 -13.16 -7.43 -21.43
CA GLN A 56 -14.03 -8.56 -21.73
C GLN A 56 -15.39 -8.45 -21.02
N ASP A 57 -15.54 -7.53 -20.06
CA ASP A 57 -16.78 -7.28 -19.34
C ASP A 57 -17.72 -6.40 -20.17
N THR A 58 -18.90 -6.93 -20.50
CA THR A 58 -19.94 -6.24 -21.27
C THR A 58 -20.74 -5.25 -20.43
N THR A 59 -20.66 -5.35 -19.09
CA THR A 59 -21.44 -4.52 -18.17
C THR A 59 -20.71 -3.24 -17.75
N GLY A 60 -19.37 -3.22 -17.85
CA GLY A 60 -18.50 -2.09 -17.49
C GLY A 60 -18.28 -1.90 -15.97
N TRP A 61 -19.03 -2.62 -15.12
CA TRP A 61 -18.92 -2.52 -13.67
C TRP A 61 -17.62 -3.12 -13.13
N ALA A 62 -17.10 -4.18 -13.77
CA ALA A 62 -15.84 -4.78 -13.36
C ALA A 62 -14.68 -3.80 -13.57
N GLY A 63 -14.68 -3.08 -14.69
CA GLY A 63 -13.69 -2.04 -14.98
C GLY A 63 -13.67 -0.94 -13.91
N LEU A 64 -14.83 -0.41 -13.54
CA LEU A 64 -14.96 0.58 -12.46
C LEU A 64 -14.43 0.02 -11.13
N GLY A 65 -14.80 -1.20 -10.77
CA GLY A 65 -14.34 -1.87 -9.56
C GLY A 65 -12.81 -2.01 -9.52
N TYR A 66 -12.19 -2.42 -10.63
CA TYR A 66 -10.74 -2.55 -10.73
C TYR A 66 -10.02 -1.21 -10.66
N VAL A 67 -10.56 -0.15 -11.27
CA VAL A 67 -10.00 1.22 -11.14
C VAL A 67 -10.02 1.67 -9.69
N ILE A 68 -11.16 1.50 -8.99
CA ILE A 68 -11.27 1.87 -7.57
C ILE A 68 -10.24 1.09 -6.75
N MET A 69 -10.18 -0.23 -6.90
CA MET A 69 -9.22 -1.06 -6.17
C MET A 69 -7.77 -0.70 -6.47
N LEU A 70 -7.45 -0.39 -7.73
CA LEU A 70 -6.12 0.06 -8.14
C LEU A 70 -5.73 1.36 -7.42
N VAL A 71 -6.63 2.34 -7.34
CA VAL A 71 -6.40 3.59 -6.61
C VAL A 71 -6.20 3.32 -5.11
N LEU A 72 -7.08 2.54 -4.48
CA LEU A 72 -7.00 2.27 -3.04
C LEU A 72 -5.71 1.51 -2.66
N THR A 73 -5.34 0.49 -3.44
CA THR A 73 -4.09 -0.27 -3.22
C THR A 73 -2.84 0.56 -3.49
N SER A 74 -2.91 1.50 -4.43
CA SER A 74 -1.83 2.47 -4.67
C SER A 74 -1.64 3.41 -3.49
N VAL A 75 -2.73 3.92 -2.91
CA VAL A 75 -2.68 4.77 -1.70
C VAL A 75 -2.05 4.01 -0.53
N ILE A 76 -2.44 2.75 -0.30
CA ILE A 76 -1.84 1.89 0.73
C ILE A 76 -0.32 1.75 0.49
N THR A 77 0.08 1.51 -0.75
CA THR A 77 1.49 1.37 -1.14
C THR A 77 2.28 2.65 -0.86
N ILE A 78 1.74 3.81 -1.24
CA ILE A 78 2.36 5.12 -1.01
C ILE A 78 2.53 5.38 0.48
N VAL A 79 1.49 5.14 1.27
CA VAL A 79 1.54 5.33 2.73
C VAL A 79 2.56 4.40 3.37
N TYR A 80 2.63 3.14 2.94
CA TYR A 80 3.64 2.20 3.40
C TYR A 80 5.06 2.68 3.09
N ILE A 81 5.32 3.14 1.85
CA ILE A 81 6.62 3.68 1.45
C ILE A 81 6.96 4.92 2.27
N ALA A 82 6.03 5.85 2.45
CA ALA A 82 6.23 7.05 3.24
C ALA A 82 6.59 6.71 4.69
N ALA A 83 5.83 5.83 5.34
CA ALA A 83 6.11 5.37 6.70
C ALA A 83 7.48 4.68 6.80
N TRP A 84 7.83 3.86 5.80
CA TRP A 84 9.15 3.24 5.74
C TRP A 84 10.29 4.27 5.59
N MET A 85 10.13 5.27 4.73
CA MET A 85 11.12 6.35 4.57
C MET A 85 11.28 7.15 5.86
N ILE A 86 10.19 7.54 6.52
CA ILE A 86 10.22 8.26 7.80
C ILE A 86 10.98 7.44 8.85
N THR A 87 10.67 6.15 9.00
CA THR A 87 11.37 5.31 9.99
C THR A 87 12.87 5.16 9.70
N ASN A 88 13.27 5.11 8.42
CA ASN A 88 14.68 5.08 8.06
C ASN A 88 15.39 6.41 8.39
N LEU A 89 14.75 7.56 8.12
CA LEU A 89 15.29 8.88 8.44
C LEU A 89 15.47 9.06 9.95
N VAL A 90 14.46 8.70 10.75
CA VAL A 90 14.52 8.78 12.21
C VAL A 90 15.64 7.91 12.78
N LYS A 91 15.84 6.70 12.23
CA LYS A 91 16.94 5.82 12.66
C LYS A 91 18.31 6.37 12.31
N LYS A 92 18.47 6.97 11.13
CA LYS A 92 19.72 7.62 10.72
C LYS A 92 20.06 8.80 11.64
N ASN A 93 19.10 9.66 11.95
CA ASN A 93 19.34 10.81 12.83
C ASN A 93 19.74 10.40 14.26
N LYS A 94 19.18 9.32 14.81
CA LYS A 94 19.60 8.79 16.12
C LYS A 94 21.04 8.24 16.13
N LEU A 95 21.57 7.87 14.98
CA LEU A 95 22.94 7.37 14.81
C LEU A 95 23.99 8.50 14.77
N PHE A 96 23.58 9.73 14.43
CA PHE A 96 24.44 10.92 14.40
C PHE A 96 24.33 11.78 15.67
N ALA A 97 23.36 11.50 16.54
CA ALA A 97 23.12 12.23 17.79
C ALA A 97 23.75 11.57 19.02
N ASN A 98 24.42 10.43 18.85
CA ASN A 98 25.22 9.71 19.86
C ASN A 98 26.69 9.69 19.42
#